data_AF-A0A661MV38-F1
#
_entry.id   AF-A0A661MV38-F1
#
_cell.length_a   1.000
_cell.length_b   1.000
_cell.length_c   1.000
_cell.angle_alpha   90.00
_cell.angle_beta   90.00
_cell.angle_gamma   90.00
#
_symmetry.space_group_name_H-M   'P 1'
#
loop_
_entity.id
_entity.type
_entity.pdbx_description
1 polymer ?
#
loop_
_entity_poly.entity_id
_entity_poly.type
_entity_poly.pdbx_seq_one_letter_code
_entity_poly.pdbx_strand_id
1 'polypeptide(L)'
;MSRFQAKTNAVLDAELDGLRQQLGLRANQKADLLRELTTLAAWVVRQAAEGRAVVARGEDDVRELEHPVIERLRQRHRHAIAQPTRLELDDDETRRLGEILDGGFHPSRALLASLGRLADPKRKAPDLTWPDPSA
;
A
#
# COMPACT_ATOMS: atom_id res chain seq x y z
N MET A 1 1.16 -10.40 -41.73
CA MET A 1 1.49 -10.18 -40.30
C MET A 1 0.24 -10.01 -39.41
N SER A 2 -0.84 -10.79 -39.58
CA SER A 2 -2.12 -10.57 -38.85
C SER A 2 -2.41 -11.62 -37.75
N ARG A 3 -1.62 -12.71 -37.68
CA ARG A 3 -1.94 -13.88 -36.86
C ARG A 3 -1.40 -13.85 -35.42
N PHE A 4 -0.43 -12.98 -35.12
CA PHE A 4 0.19 -12.88 -33.80
C PHE A 4 -0.60 -11.93 -32.88
N GLN A 5 -1.05 -10.77 -33.39
CA GLN A 5 -1.90 -9.82 -32.66
C GLN A 5 -3.23 -10.42 -32.19
N ALA A 6 -3.89 -11.23 -33.03
CA ALA A 6 -5.17 -11.87 -32.66
C ALA A 6 -5.03 -12.87 -31.50
N LYS A 7 -3.87 -13.55 -31.38
CA LYS A 7 -3.61 -14.48 -30.28
C LYS A 7 -3.31 -13.77 -28.97
N THR A 8 -2.54 -12.68 -29.01
CA THR A 8 -2.24 -11.89 -27.81
C THR A 8 -3.51 -11.31 -27.21
N ASN A 9 -4.42 -10.79 -28.05
CA ASN A 9 -5.72 -10.29 -27.58
C ASN A 9 -6.60 -11.39 -26.98
N ALA A 10 -6.67 -12.56 -27.61
CA ALA A 10 -7.48 -13.67 -27.09
C ALA A 10 -6.99 -14.21 -25.75
N VAL A 11 -5.66 -14.25 -25.53
CA VAL A 11 -5.06 -14.66 -24.25
C VAL A 11 -5.32 -13.59 -23.18
N LEU A 12 -5.12 -12.31 -23.50
CA LEU A 12 -5.44 -11.20 -22.61
C LEU A 12 -6.93 -11.16 -22.24
N ASP A 13 -7.82 -11.40 -23.20
CA ASP A 13 -9.26 -11.44 -22.96
C ASP A 13 -9.63 -12.61 -22.03
N ALA A 14 -9.02 -13.78 -22.21
CA ALA A 14 -9.22 -14.94 -21.33
C ALA A 14 -8.67 -14.70 -19.92
N GLU A 15 -7.51 -14.06 -19.79
CA GLU A 15 -6.93 -13.68 -18.50
C GLU A 15 -7.79 -12.63 -17.79
N LEU A 16 -8.28 -11.62 -18.51
CA LEU A 16 -9.20 -10.60 -17.99
C LEU A 16 -10.53 -11.21 -17.57
N ASP A 17 -11.05 -12.20 -18.32
CA ASP A 17 -12.26 -12.92 -17.93
C ASP A 17 -12.04 -13.80 -16.70
N GLY A 18 -10.87 -14.44 -16.57
CA GLY A 18 -10.49 -15.18 -15.37
C GLY A 18 -10.40 -14.25 -14.15
N LEU A 19 -9.73 -13.11 -14.30
CA LEU A 19 -9.59 -12.12 -13.24
C LEU A 19 -10.93 -11.48 -12.87
N ARG A 20 -11.78 -11.22 -13.87
CA ARG A 20 -13.16 -10.76 -13.65
C ARG A 20 -13.95 -11.73 -12.79
N GLN A 21 -13.86 -13.03 -13.06
CA GLN A 21 -14.53 -14.07 -12.27
C GLN A 21 -13.98 -14.13 -10.84
N GLN A 22 -12.65 -14.05 -10.68
CA GLN A 22 -12.00 -14.03 -9.35
C GLN A 22 -12.41 -12.81 -8.52
N LEU A 23 -12.65 -11.68 -9.16
CA LEU A 23 -13.14 -10.45 -8.53
C LEU A 23 -14.67 -10.42 -8.34
N GLY A 24 -15.39 -11.49 -8.72
CA GLY A 24 -16.85 -11.57 -8.58
C GLY A 24 -17.64 -10.65 -9.51
N LEU A 25 -17.01 -10.13 -10.56
CA LEU A 25 -17.61 -9.15 -11.47
C LEU A 25 -18.41 -9.84 -12.59
N ARG A 26 -19.55 -9.26 -12.99
CA ARG A 26 -20.35 -9.73 -14.13
C ARG A 26 -19.69 -9.34 -15.46
N ALA A 27 -19.98 -10.09 -16.52
CA ALA A 27 -19.38 -9.90 -17.85
C ALA A 27 -19.59 -8.49 -18.46
N ASN A 28 -20.64 -7.78 -18.06
CA ASN A 28 -20.94 -6.43 -18.50
C ASN A 28 -20.28 -5.33 -17.64
N GLN A 29 -19.61 -5.67 -16.54
CA GLN A 29 -18.98 -4.73 -15.61
C GLN A 29 -17.53 -4.39 -15.98
N LYS A 30 -17.28 -4.07 -17.26
CA LYS A 30 -15.93 -3.75 -17.75
C LYS A 30 -15.33 -2.50 -17.08
N ALA A 31 -16.15 -1.51 -16.78
CA ALA A 31 -15.72 -0.29 -16.09
C ALA A 31 -15.28 -0.59 -14.65
N ASP A 32 -16.03 -1.43 -13.94
CA ASP A 32 -15.69 -1.85 -12.58
C ASP A 32 -14.39 -2.66 -12.57
N LEU A 33 -14.21 -3.59 -13.53
CA LEU A 33 -12.98 -4.35 -13.70
C LEU A 33 -11.75 -3.44 -13.88
N LEU A 34 -11.86 -2.43 -14.76
CA LEU A 34 -10.78 -1.46 -14.96
C LEU A 34 -10.50 -0.64 -13.70
N ARG A 35 -11.55 -0.27 -12.96
CA ARG A 35 -11.42 0.49 -11.72
C ARG A 35 -10.69 -0.33 -10.65
N GLU A 36 -11.04 -1.61 -10.48
CA GLU A 36 -10.39 -2.50 -9.53
C GLU A 36 -8.93 -2.75 -9.91
N LEU A 37 -8.64 -3.04 -11.19
CA LEU A 37 -7.27 -3.19 -11.69
C LEU A 37 -6.43 -1.93 -11.45
N THR A 38 -7.00 -0.75 -11.70
CA THR A 38 -6.31 0.54 -11.47
C THR A 38 -6.05 0.75 -9.99
N THR A 39 -7.01 0.40 -9.12
CA THR A 39 -6.87 0.51 -7.67
C THR A 39 -5.76 -0.39 -7.14
N LEU A 40 -5.73 -1.65 -7.57
CA LEU A 40 -4.68 -2.61 -7.23
C LEU A 40 -3.30 -2.14 -7.73
N ALA A 41 -3.21 -1.69 -8.99
CA ALA A 41 -1.97 -1.17 -9.54
C ALA A 41 -1.46 0.07 -8.78
N ALA A 42 -2.35 1.01 -8.47
CA ALA A 42 -2.02 2.21 -7.70
C ALA A 42 -1.55 1.86 -6.27
N TRP A 43 -2.19 0.88 -5.63
CA TRP A 43 -1.77 0.40 -4.32
C TRP A 43 -0.36 -0.21 -4.39
N VAL A 44 -0.08 -1.11 -5.34
CA VAL A 44 1.24 -1.74 -5.53
C VAL A 44 2.33 -0.69 -5.77
N VAL A 45 2.06 0.29 -6.63
CA VAL A 45 3.00 1.40 -6.91
C VAL A 45 3.32 2.18 -5.64
N ARG A 46 2.31 2.46 -4.80
CA ARG A 46 2.50 3.14 -3.52
C ARG A 46 3.34 2.32 -2.54
N GLN A 47 3.08 1.01 -2.43
CA GLN A 47 3.90 0.13 -1.59
C GLN A 47 5.37 0.17 -2.03
N ALA A 48 5.62 0.05 -3.32
CA ALA A 48 6.98 0.08 -3.88
C ALA A 48 7.69 1.43 -3.68
N ALA A 49 6.97 2.56 -3.82
CA ALA A 49 7.51 3.90 -3.59
C ALA A 49 7.89 4.15 -2.12
N GLU A 50 7.20 3.50 -1.19
CA GLU A 50 7.51 3.50 0.23
C GLU A 50 8.55 2.43 0.62
N GLY A 51 9.14 1.73 -0.35
CA GLY A 51 10.16 0.71 -0.12
C GLY A 51 9.62 -0.64 0.38
N ARG A 52 8.30 -0.84 0.38
CA ARG A 52 7.66 -2.08 0.84
C ARG A 52 7.62 -3.14 -0.26
N ALA A 53 7.86 -4.39 0.14
CA ALA A 53 7.72 -5.55 -0.73
C ALA A 53 6.26 -5.98 -0.82
N VAL A 54 5.79 -6.30 -2.03
CA VAL A 54 4.48 -6.93 -2.24
C VAL A 54 4.74 -8.39 -2.50
N VAL A 55 4.19 -9.27 -1.66
CA VAL A 55 4.41 -10.71 -1.73
C VAL A 55 3.10 -11.45 -1.89
N ALA A 56 3.10 -12.50 -2.70
CA ALA A 56 2.02 -13.46 -2.79
C ALA A 56 2.41 -14.70 -1.96
N ARG A 57 1.56 -15.06 -1.00
CA ARG A 57 1.71 -16.28 -0.21
C ARG A 57 0.93 -17.41 -0.89
N GLY A 58 1.64 -18.41 -1.38
CA GLY A 58 1.08 -19.70 -1.78
C GLY A 58 1.03 -20.67 -0.60
N GLU A 59 0.66 -21.92 -0.86
CA GLU A 59 0.55 -22.97 0.16
C GLU A 59 1.90 -23.29 0.83
N ASP A 60 2.99 -23.29 0.05
CA ASP A 60 4.35 -23.65 0.53
C ASP A 60 5.41 -22.58 0.30
N ASP A 61 5.06 -21.44 -0.32
CA ASP A 61 6.05 -20.44 -0.77
C ASP A 61 5.54 -19.00 -0.64
N VAL A 62 6.45 -18.07 -0.44
CA VAL A 62 6.19 -16.62 -0.46
C VAL A 62 7.00 -16.03 -1.60
N ARG A 63 6.30 -15.64 -2.67
CA ARG A 63 6.94 -15.04 -3.85
C ARG A 63 6.74 -13.55 -3.87
N GLU A 64 7.84 -12.83 -4.00
CA GLU A 64 7.80 -11.39 -4.18
C GLU A 64 7.37 -11.01 -5.59
N LEU A 65 6.56 -9.96 -5.71
CA LEU A 65 6.13 -9.43 -7.00
C LEU A 65 7.29 -8.71 -7.67
N GLU A 66 7.81 -9.31 -8.74
CA GLU A 66 8.87 -8.75 -9.56
C GLU A 66 8.29 -8.04 -10.79
N HIS A 67 8.59 -6.74 -10.93
CA HIS A 67 8.25 -5.98 -12.13
C HIS A 67 9.24 -4.83 -12.34
N PRO A 68 9.67 -4.50 -13.58
CA PRO A 68 10.67 -3.46 -13.84
C PRO A 68 10.29 -2.06 -13.32
N VAL A 69 9.00 -1.73 -13.29
CA VAL A 69 8.52 -0.46 -12.70
C VAL A 69 8.66 -0.47 -11.17
N ILE A 70 8.34 -1.59 -10.53
CA ILE A 70 8.42 -1.76 -9.07
C ILE A 70 9.88 -1.66 -8.63
N GLU A 71 10.80 -2.33 -9.34
CA GLU A 71 12.21 -2.30 -8.99
C GLU A 71 12.81 -0.89 -9.13
N ARG A 72 12.45 -0.15 -10.19
CA ARG A 72 12.85 1.26 -10.34
C ARG A 72 12.36 2.14 -9.18
N LEU A 73 11.12 1.95 -8.72
CA LEU A 73 10.57 2.71 -7.59
C LEU A 73 11.31 2.40 -6.30
N ARG A 74 11.62 1.12 -6.06
CA ARG A 74 12.40 0.70 -4.88
C ARG A 74 13.82 1.23 -4.91
N GLN A 75 14.49 1.18 -6.07
CA GLN A 75 15.81 1.78 -6.23
C GLN A 75 15.79 3.27 -5.93
N ARG A 76 14.79 4.00 -6.43
CA ARG A 76 14.60 5.42 -6.11
C ARG A 76 14.43 5.65 -4.60
N HIS A 77 13.63 4.83 -3.93
CA HIS A 77 13.46 4.89 -2.47
C HIS A 77 14.78 4.62 -1.72
N ARG A 78 15.52 3.58 -2.11
CA ARG A 78 16.85 3.26 -1.55
C ARG A 78 17.83 4.42 -1.76
N HIS A 79 17.84 5.05 -2.93
CA HIS A 79 18.65 6.23 -3.20
C HIS A 79 18.25 7.43 -2.33
N ALA A 80 16.95 7.66 -2.11
CA ALA A 80 16.47 8.73 -1.24
C ALA A 80 16.88 8.52 0.23
N ILE A 81 16.89 7.28 0.72
CA ILE A 81 17.40 6.95 2.06
C ILE A 81 18.93 7.10 2.11
N ALA A 82 19.65 6.68 1.06
CA ALA A 82 21.11 6.76 1.01
C ALA A 82 21.65 8.19 0.88
N GLN A 83 20.82 9.12 0.39
CA GLN A 83 21.07 10.56 0.44
C GLN A 83 20.07 11.20 1.39
N PRO A 84 20.19 10.96 2.71
CA PRO A 84 19.30 11.59 3.67
C PRO A 84 19.43 13.10 3.46
N THR A 85 18.30 13.76 3.20
CA THR A 85 18.27 15.21 3.15
C THR A 85 18.77 15.69 4.51
N ARG A 86 20.00 16.18 4.56
CA ARG A 86 20.57 16.74 5.77
C ARG A 86 19.72 17.97 6.08
N LEU A 87 18.89 17.86 7.11
CA LEU A 87 18.20 19.01 7.67
C LEU A 87 19.29 19.88 8.32
N GLU A 88 19.68 20.93 7.60
CA GLU A 88 20.51 21.98 8.16
C GLU A 88 19.56 22.96 8.85
N LEU A 89 19.50 22.87 10.18
CA LEU A 89 18.78 23.81 11.01
C LEU A 89 19.71 24.97 11.32
N ASP A 90 19.21 26.19 11.22
CA ASP A 90 19.95 27.35 11.73
C ASP A 90 19.92 27.38 13.28
N ASP A 91 20.67 28.31 13.88
CA ASP A 91 20.77 28.42 15.34
C ASP A 91 19.42 28.74 16.01
N ASP A 92 18.52 29.43 15.31
CA ASP A 92 17.19 29.79 15.80
C ASP A 92 16.25 28.58 15.71
N GLU A 93 16.25 27.85 14.60
CA GLU A 93 15.51 26.62 14.38
C GLU A 93 15.96 25.51 15.34
N THR A 94 17.26 25.40 15.58
CA THR A 94 17.83 24.46 16.55
C THR A 94 17.37 24.78 17.96
N ARG A 95 17.39 26.06 18.35
CA ARG A 95 16.88 26.51 19.66
C ARG A 95 15.40 26.22 19.81
N ARG A 96 14.60 26.52 18.78
CA ARG A 96 13.15 26.30 18.76
C ARG A 96 12.79 24.81 18.81
N LEU A 97 13.54 23.97 18.10
CA LEU A 97 13.41 22.53 18.18
C LEU A 97 13.77 22.02 19.58
N GLY A 98 14.84 22.55 20.18
CA GLY A 98 15.21 22.31 21.57
C GLY A 98 14.09 22.64 22.54
N GLU A 99 13.48 23.83 22.44
CA GLU A 99 12.33 24.24 23.26
C GLU A 99 11.13 23.30 23.13
N ILE A 100 10.85 22.81 21.92
CA ILE A 100 9.74 21.87 21.66
C ILE A 100 10.04 20.49 22.28
N LEU A 101 11.28 20.01 22.17
CA LEU A 101 11.69 18.70 22.69
C LEU A 101 11.81 18.73 24.22
N ASP A 102 12.38 19.80 24.78
CA ASP A 102 12.51 20.02 26.23
C ASP A 102 11.16 20.31 26.90
N GLY A 103 10.20 20.88 26.16
CA GLY A 103 8.82 21.07 26.61
C GLY A 103 8.09 19.77 26.97
N GLY A 104 8.65 18.61 26.59
CA GLY A 104 8.12 17.30 26.92
C GLY A 104 6.85 16.95 26.14
N PHE A 105 6.66 15.67 25.89
CA PHE A 105 5.38 15.20 25.36
C PHE A 105 4.34 15.21 26.48
N HIS A 106 3.50 16.25 26.51
CA HIS A 106 2.36 16.36 27.41
C HIS A 106 1.06 16.06 26.65
N PRO A 107 0.74 14.78 26.41
CA PRO A 107 -0.48 14.40 25.71
C PRO A 107 -1.69 14.91 26.50
N SER A 108 -2.67 15.46 25.78
CA SER A 108 -3.91 15.93 26.40
C SER A 108 -4.58 14.80 27.18
N ARG A 109 -5.35 15.14 28.23
CA ARG A 109 -6.14 14.15 28.99
C ARG A 109 -7.04 13.30 28.09
N ALA A 110 -7.56 13.87 27.01
CA ALA A 110 -8.37 13.16 26.02
C ALA A 110 -7.56 12.11 25.24
N LEU A 111 -6.32 12.41 24.89
CA LEU A 111 -5.41 11.48 24.21
C LEU A 111 -4.96 10.37 25.16
N LEU A 112 -4.57 10.70 26.39
CA LEU A 112 -4.25 9.72 27.43
C LEU A 112 -5.42 8.76 27.71
N ALA A 113 -6.64 9.27 27.81
CA ALA A 113 -7.83 8.45 28.00
C ALA A 113 -8.15 7.57 26.78
N SER A 114 -7.81 8.03 25.57
CA SER A 114 -7.99 7.24 24.34
C SER A 114 -6.93 6.14 24.21
N LEU A 115 -5.67 6.45 24.53
CA LEU A 115 -4.58 5.48 24.58
C LEU A 115 -4.77 4.45 25.70
N GLY A 116 -5.22 4.87 26.88
CA GLY A 116 -5.58 3.97 27.97
C GLY A 116 -6.73 3.03 27.60
N ARG A 117 -7.75 3.55 26.89
CA ARG A 117 -8.80 2.70 26.32
C ARG A 117 -8.29 1.76 25.23
N LEU A 118 -7.25 2.10 24.49
CA LEU A 118 -6.63 1.23 23.47
C LEU A 118 -5.74 0.16 24.09
N ALA A 119 -5.06 0.48 25.19
CA ALA A 119 -4.14 -0.39 25.90
C ALA A 119 -4.82 -1.26 26.97
N ASP A 120 -6.13 -1.10 27.20
CA ASP A 120 -6.88 -1.93 28.15
C ASP A 120 -6.87 -3.41 27.70
N PRO A 121 -6.25 -4.32 28.46
CA PRO A 121 -6.18 -5.74 28.10
C PRO A 121 -7.55 -6.43 28.07
N LYS A 122 -8.59 -5.82 28.64
CA LYS A 122 -9.98 -6.31 28.56
C LYS A 122 -10.71 -5.80 27.33
N ARG A 123 -10.15 -4.83 26.61
CA ARG A 123 -10.73 -4.37 25.35
C ARG A 123 -10.50 -5.44 24.29
N LYS A 124 -11.59 -6.03 23.81
CA LYS A 124 -11.57 -6.72 22.53
C LYS A 124 -11.30 -5.69 21.43
N ALA A 125 -10.30 -5.95 20.60
CA ALA A 125 -10.15 -5.23 19.34
C ALA A 125 -11.49 -5.29 18.60
N PRO A 126 -11.96 -4.19 18.00
CA PRO A 126 -13.18 -4.24 17.20
C PRO A 126 -13.02 -5.31 16.14
N ASP A 127 -14.02 -6.19 16.02
CA ASP A 127 -14.06 -7.17 14.94
C ASP A 127 -14.10 -6.38 13.63
N LEU A 128 -12.98 -6.41 12.90
CA LEU A 128 -12.88 -5.84 11.57
C LEU A 128 -13.73 -6.70 10.63
N THR A 129 -15.03 -6.45 10.60
CA THR A 129 -15.88 -6.95 9.51
C THR A 129 -15.57 -6.13 8.28
N TRP A 130 -14.67 -6.66 7.46
CA TRP A 130 -14.61 -6.28 6.06
C TRP A 130 -15.97 -6.63 5.44
N PRO A 131 -16.66 -5.69 4.79
CA PRO A 131 -17.90 -6.01 4.10
C PRO A 131 -17.61 -7.13 3.10
N ASP A 132 -18.43 -8.17 3.15
CA ASP A 132 -18.33 -9.32 2.26
C ASP A 132 -18.46 -8.79 0.81
N PRO A 133 -17.46 -9.00 -0.07
CA PRO A 133 -17.53 -8.56 -1.46
C PRO A 133 -18.61 -9.29 -2.28
N SER A 134 -19.40 -10.17 -1.65
CA SER A 134 -20.46 -10.97 -2.28
C SER A 134 -21.90 -10.46 -2.05
N ALA A 135 -22.11 -9.25 -1.52
CA ALA A 135 -23.42 -8.60 -1.42
C ALA A 135 -23.73 -7.67 -2.62
#